data_AF-A0A7C4LAQ0-F1
#
_entry.id   AF-A0A7C4LAQ0-F1
#
_cell.length_a   1.000
_cell.length_b   1.000
_cell.length_c   1.000
_cell.angle_alpha   90.00
_cell.angle_beta   90.00
_cell.angle_gamma   90.00
#
_symmetry.space_group_name_H-M   'P 1'
#
loop_
_entity.id
_entity.type
_entity.pdbx_description
1 polymer ?
#
loop_
_entity_poly.entity_id
_entity_poly.type
_entity_poly.pdbx_seq_one_letter_code
_entity_poly.pdbx_strand_id
1 'polypeptide(L)'
;MPETVAAPAARDLLWLACREKTCCRTTRVIVTGLDMWRIARALELAPWDFTRYGEAVEDAADGFQLAPGGPRYQIYLAKRGPVGPQGAPCLFLWQLADGHAQCGLGALRPRACQSYPALLLDGVLCVDGASCTCRRWSLADLDQDRELALAETFLAEAAEYADIAAAWNAALKPGSGERSYVEFCRYLVTEYDHRYGGRP
;
A
#
# COMPACT_ATOMS: atom_id res chain seq x y z
N MET A 1 2.47 -8.12 31.56
CA MET A 1 1.57 -9.17 31.07
C MET A 1 1.98 -9.45 29.62
N PRO A 2 2.31 -10.68 29.24
CA PRO A 2 2.64 -10.98 27.85
C PRO A 2 1.38 -10.77 27.01
N GLU A 3 1.43 -9.82 26.08
CA GLU A 3 0.42 -9.65 25.04
C GLU A 3 0.30 -10.99 24.31
N THR A 4 -0.88 -11.59 24.37
CA THR A 4 -1.12 -12.85 23.67
C THR A 4 -1.15 -12.52 22.19
N VAL A 5 -0.08 -12.85 21.48
CA VAL A 5 -0.01 -12.68 20.03
C VAL A 5 -1.14 -13.51 19.44
N ALA A 6 -2.17 -12.84 18.92
CA ALA A 6 -3.30 -13.50 18.29
C ALA A 6 -2.78 -14.43 17.18
N ALA A 7 -3.35 -15.64 17.08
CA ALA A 7 -2.97 -16.56 16.03
C ALA A 7 -3.11 -15.90 14.65
N PRO A 8 -2.18 -16.15 13.71
CA PRO A 8 -2.30 -15.64 12.36
C PRO A 8 -3.60 -16.18 11.74
N ALA A 9 -4.33 -15.33 11.02
CA ALA A 9 -5.54 -15.75 10.33
C ALA A 9 -5.21 -16.86 9.32
N ALA A 10 -6.17 -17.75 9.05
CA ALA A 10 -6.01 -18.81 8.04
C ALA A 10 -5.52 -18.22 6.70
N ARG A 11 -6.12 -17.12 6.24
CA ARG A 11 -5.68 -16.36 5.07
C ARG A 11 -4.20 -15.96 5.13
N ASP A 12 -3.71 -15.47 6.27
CA ASP A 12 -2.31 -15.05 6.41
C ASP A 12 -1.37 -16.24 6.25
N LEU A 13 -1.71 -17.40 6.83
CA LEU A 13 -0.94 -18.64 6.66
C LEU A 13 -0.97 -19.12 5.20
N LEU A 14 -2.13 -19.10 4.55
CA LEU A 14 -2.29 -19.50 3.15
C LEU A 14 -1.50 -18.58 2.22
N TRP A 15 -1.52 -17.27 2.49
CA TRP A 15 -0.73 -16.30 1.76
C TRP A 15 0.76 -16.54 2.02
N LEU A 16 1.21 -16.71 3.27
CA LEU A 16 2.62 -16.97 3.62
C LEU A 16 3.15 -18.24 2.95
N ALA A 17 2.35 -19.30 2.86
CA ALA A 17 2.72 -20.57 2.22
C ALA A 17 2.83 -20.50 0.68
N CYS A 18 2.36 -19.43 0.04
CA CYS A 18 2.50 -19.26 -1.40
C CYS A 18 3.98 -19.08 -1.78
N ARG A 19 4.58 -20.09 -2.44
CA ARG A 19 5.99 -20.06 -2.87
C ARG A 19 6.28 -19.01 -3.93
N GLU A 20 5.38 -18.85 -4.90
CA GLU A 20 5.62 -18.02 -6.10
C GLU A 20 5.44 -16.52 -5.86
N LYS A 21 4.47 -16.16 -5.00
CA LYS A 21 4.03 -14.79 -4.70
C LYS A 21 3.77 -13.95 -5.97
N THR A 22 3.04 -14.49 -6.93
CA THR A 22 2.74 -13.81 -8.21
C THR A 22 2.11 -12.43 -8.02
N CYS A 23 1.24 -12.24 -7.02
CA CYS A 23 0.68 -10.93 -6.65
C CYS A 23 1.76 -9.87 -6.35
N CYS A 24 2.87 -10.25 -5.73
CA CYS A 24 4.01 -9.35 -5.48
C CYS A 24 4.71 -8.91 -6.78
N ARG A 25 4.48 -9.59 -7.90
CA ARG A 25 5.05 -9.27 -9.21
C ARG A 25 4.09 -8.47 -10.09
N THR A 26 2.85 -8.89 -10.16
CA THR A 26 1.85 -8.39 -11.13
C THR A 26 1.04 -7.21 -10.61
N THR A 27 0.76 -7.14 -9.31
CA THR A 27 -0.11 -6.10 -8.75
C THR A 27 0.63 -4.77 -8.58
N ARG A 28 0.02 -3.67 -9.03
CA ARG A 28 0.39 -2.29 -8.65
C ARG A 28 -0.23 -2.01 -7.28
N VAL A 29 0.58 -2.04 -6.24
CA VAL A 29 0.12 -1.82 -4.86
C VAL A 29 0.10 -0.33 -4.60
N ILE A 30 -1.09 0.27 -4.61
CA ILE A 30 -1.29 1.65 -4.13
C ILE A 30 -1.05 1.66 -2.63
N VAL A 31 -0.30 2.67 -2.16
CA VAL A 31 0.03 2.82 -0.73
C VAL A 31 -0.64 4.07 -0.18
N THR A 32 -1.14 3.98 1.04
CA THR A 32 -1.59 5.17 1.78
C THR A 32 -0.39 5.97 2.27
N GLY A 33 -0.59 7.23 2.61
CA GLY A 33 0.44 8.02 3.29
C GLY A 33 0.87 7.41 4.63
N LEU A 34 -0.05 6.73 5.34
CA LEU A 34 0.25 6.07 6.62
C LEU A 34 1.10 4.81 6.44
N ASP A 35 0.83 4.00 5.41
CA ASP A 35 1.71 2.88 5.04
C ASP A 35 3.13 3.38 4.74
N MET A 36 3.23 4.44 3.94
CA MET A 36 4.51 5.04 3.58
C MET A 36 5.26 5.54 4.80
N TRP A 37 4.59 6.26 5.70
CA TRP A 37 5.19 6.75 6.95
C TRP A 37 5.66 5.60 7.85
N ARG A 38 4.83 4.58 8.08
CA ARG A 38 5.18 3.40 8.91
C ARG A 38 6.41 2.68 8.36
N ILE A 39 6.45 2.44 7.04
CA ILE A 39 7.58 1.76 6.38
C ILE A 39 8.84 2.62 6.46
N ALA A 40 8.75 3.91 6.15
CA ALA A 40 9.89 4.82 6.19
C ALA A 40 10.51 4.90 7.59
N ARG A 41 9.67 5.03 8.62
CA ARG A 41 10.09 5.06 10.03
C ARG A 41 10.74 3.75 10.47
N ALA A 42 10.11 2.61 10.16
CA ALA A 42 10.59 1.31 10.63
C ALA A 42 11.86 0.82 9.93
N LEU A 43 12.06 1.20 8.67
CA LEU A 43 13.24 0.81 7.88
C LEU A 43 14.33 1.88 7.82
N GLU A 44 14.07 3.07 8.38
CA GLU A 44 14.94 4.26 8.25
C GLU A 44 15.27 4.59 6.79
N LEU A 45 14.30 4.42 5.90
CA LEU A 45 14.43 4.69 4.47
C LEU A 45 13.65 5.93 4.08
N ALA A 46 14.17 6.68 3.12
CA ALA A 46 13.40 7.76 2.54
C ALA A 46 12.24 7.20 1.70
N PRO A 47 11.04 7.80 1.75
CA PRO A 47 9.89 7.28 1.01
C PRO A 47 10.13 7.06 -0.48
N TRP A 48 10.85 7.97 -1.13
CA TRP A 48 11.15 7.89 -2.57
C TRP A 48 12.11 6.75 -2.94
N ASP A 49 12.76 6.11 -1.97
CA ASP A 49 13.63 4.95 -2.24
C ASP A 49 12.80 3.67 -2.46
N PHE A 50 11.60 3.59 -1.86
CA PHE A 50 10.74 2.39 -1.95
C PHE A 50 9.37 2.63 -2.60
N THR A 51 9.06 3.86 -2.97
CA THR A 51 7.82 4.21 -3.67
C THR A 51 8.09 4.84 -5.03
N ARG A 52 7.12 4.74 -5.93
CA ARG A 52 7.07 5.48 -7.19
C ARG A 52 5.67 6.09 -7.32
N TYR A 53 5.51 7.01 -8.25
CA TYR A 53 4.21 7.55 -8.61
C TYR A 53 3.98 7.38 -10.11
N GLY A 54 2.72 7.47 -10.50
CA GLY A 54 2.25 7.37 -11.87
C GLY A 54 0.82 7.85 -11.92
N GLU A 55 0.26 7.97 -13.13
CA GLU A 55 -1.08 8.49 -13.31
C GLU A 55 -2.08 7.80 -12.38
N ALA A 56 -2.89 8.65 -11.76
CA ALA A 56 -3.98 8.23 -10.90
C ALA A 56 -5.09 7.61 -11.75
N VAL A 57 -5.84 6.69 -11.16
CA VAL A 57 -7.16 6.34 -11.70
C VAL A 57 -8.03 7.60 -11.71
N GLU A 58 -8.92 7.72 -12.69
CA GLU A 58 -9.90 8.80 -12.75
C GLU A 58 -10.67 8.89 -11.41
N ASP A 59 -10.88 10.12 -10.93
CA ASP A 59 -11.55 10.42 -9.66
C ASP A 59 -10.92 9.82 -8.39
N ALA A 60 -9.67 9.35 -8.44
CA ALA A 60 -8.94 8.92 -7.26
C ALA A 60 -8.83 10.05 -6.22
N ALA A 61 -9.49 9.86 -5.08
CA ALA A 61 -9.55 10.82 -3.98
C ALA A 61 -8.15 11.14 -3.40
N ASP A 62 -7.26 10.15 -3.38
CA ASP A 62 -5.87 10.24 -2.95
C ASP A 62 -4.91 10.73 -4.06
N GLY A 63 -5.44 11.18 -5.20
CA GLY A 63 -4.66 11.76 -6.28
C GLY A 63 -3.97 13.06 -5.87
N PHE A 64 -2.67 13.17 -6.09
CA PHE A 64 -1.89 14.40 -5.87
C PHE A 64 -1.38 14.99 -7.19
N GLN A 65 -1.12 16.30 -7.20
CA GLN A 65 -0.59 17.05 -8.34
C GLN A 65 0.82 17.55 -8.02
N LEU A 66 1.63 17.77 -9.06
CA LEU A 66 2.97 18.37 -8.94
C LEU A 66 3.02 19.82 -9.45
N ALA A 67 2.04 20.21 -10.25
CA ALA A 67 1.87 21.56 -10.76
C ALA A 67 0.40 22.00 -10.68
N PRO A 68 0.11 23.30 -10.56
CA PRO A 68 -1.26 23.81 -10.58
C PRO A 68 -1.99 23.39 -11.87
N GLY A 69 -3.13 22.70 -11.74
CA GLY A 69 -3.91 22.21 -12.89
C GLY A 69 -3.25 21.08 -13.68
N GLY A 70 -2.15 20.50 -13.18
CA GLY A 70 -1.47 19.36 -13.81
C GLY A 70 -2.22 18.03 -13.65
N PRO A 71 -1.70 16.94 -14.25
CA PRO A 71 -2.25 15.60 -14.05
C PRO A 71 -2.19 15.18 -12.57
N ARG A 72 -3.10 14.29 -12.19
CA ARG A 72 -3.14 13.66 -10.86
C ARG A 72 -2.36 12.34 -10.88
N TYR A 73 -1.68 12.08 -9.77
CA TYR A 73 -0.83 10.92 -9.57
C TYR A 73 -1.20 10.17 -8.29
N GLN A 74 -0.93 8.86 -8.26
CA GLN A 74 -1.02 8.04 -7.05
C GLN A 74 0.33 7.38 -6.76
N ILE A 75 0.61 7.20 -5.46
CA ILE A 75 1.82 6.51 -4.99
C ILE A 75 1.59 5.01 -4.99
N TYR A 76 2.60 4.26 -5.45
CA TYR A 76 2.64 2.81 -5.37
C TYR A 76 4.00 2.29 -4.94
N LEU A 77 4.03 1.07 -4.40
CA LEU A 77 5.29 0.39 -4.07
C LEU A 77 6.15 0.17 -5.31
N ALA A 78 7.43 0.50 -5.20
CA ALA A 78 8.39 0.30 -6.27
C ALA A 78 8.55 -1.18 -6.62
N LYS A 79 8.81 -1.44 -7.91
CA LYS A 79 9.23 -2.74 -8.42
C LYS A 79 10.72 -2.73 -8.74
N ARG A 80 11.36 -3.90 -8.68
CA ARG A 80 12.75 -4.11 -9.09
C ARG A 80 12.81 -4.22 -10.61
N GLY A 81 13.34 -3.19 -11.26
CA GLY A 81 13.49 -3.14 -12.70
C GLY A 81 12.20 -2.78 -13.45
N PRO A 82 12.24 -2.81 -14.80
CA PRO A 82 11.09 -2.47 -15.63
C PRO A 82 9.96 -3.50 -15.50
N VAL A 83 8.71 -3.03 -15.50
CA VAL A 83 7.51 -3.89 -15.43
C VAL A 83 7.21 -4.44 -16.81
N GLY A 84 7.39 -5.76 -16.99
CA GLY A 84 7.06 -6.47 -18.25
C GLY A 84 5.71 -7.18 -18.19
N PRO A 85 5.38 -8.01 -19.21
CA PRO A 85 4.12 -8.78 -19.26
C PRO A 85 3.92 -9.72 -18.07
N GLN A 86 5.01 -10.21 -17.47
CA GLN A 86 4.98 -11.06 -16.26
C GLN A 86 5.06 -10.23 -14.95
N GLY A 87 4.92 -8.91 -15.06
CA GLY A 87 5.18 -7.96 -13.98
C GLY A 87 6.67 -7.78 -13.69
N ALA A 88 6.96 -7.24 -12.51
CA ALA A 88 8.31 -7.13 -11.96
C ALA A 88 8.24 -7.34 -10.44
N PRO A 89 9.25 -7.98 -9.80
CA PRO A 89 9.23 -8.21 -8.36
C PRO A 89 9.01 -6.91 -7.59
N CYS A 90 8.12 -6.88 -6.61
CA CYS A 90 8.10 -5.83 -5.59
C CYS A 90 9.52 -5.65 -5.02
N LEU A 91 9.89 -4.39 -4.71
CA LEU A 91 11.18 -4.07 -4.09
C LEU A 91 11.46 -4.93 -2.85
N PHE A 92 10.42 -5.21 -2.07
CA PHE A 92 10.50 -6.02 -0.84
C PHE A 92 10.27 -7.52 -1.05
N LEU A 93 10.19 -8.02 -2.28
CA LEU A 93 10.07 -9.47 -2.53
C LEU A 93 11.46 -10.11 -2.50
N TRP A 94 11.74 -10.90 -1.47
CA TRP A 94 12.96 -11.69 -1.34
C TRP A 94 12.80 -13.04 -2.01
N GLN A 95 13.88 -13.53 -2.63
CA GLN A 95 13.98 -14.89 -3.15
C GLN A 95 14.92 -15.67 -2.24
N LEU A 96 14.44 -16.77 -1.69
CA LEU A 96 15.18 -17.66 -0.81
C LEU A 96 15.93 -18.70 -1.66
N ALA A 97 16.99 -19.27 -1.08
CA ALA A 97 17.88 -20.21 -1.79
C ALA A 97 17.17 -21.48 -2.26
N ASP A 98 16.06 -21.85 -1.61
CA ASP A 98 15.23 -23.01 -1.94
C ASP A 98 14.12 -22.70 -2.97
N GLY A 99 14.17 -21.52 -3.58
CA GLY A 99 13.23 -21.05 -4.60
C GLY A 99 11.92 -20.48 -4.06
N HIS A 100 11.73 -20.36 -2.74
CA HIS A 100 10.58 -19.67 -2.17
C HIS A 100 10.72 -18.15 -2.23
N ALA A 101 9.60 -17.45 -2.40
CA ALA A 101 9.55 -16.00 -2.27
C ALA A 101 8.91 -15.57 -0.95
N GLN A 102 9.50 -14.57 -0.29
CA GLN A 102 9.01 -14.01 0.97
C GLN A 102 8.94 -12.48 0.91
N CYS A 103 7.92 -11.89 1.55
CA CYS A 103 7.85 -10.45 1.70
C CYS A 103 8.76 -10.00 2.85
N GLY A 104 9.74 -9.15 2.54
CA GLY A 104 10.66 -8.57 3.52
C GLY A 104 10.02 -7.56 4.47
N LEU A 105 8.81 -7.05 4.17
CA LEU A 105 8.11 -6.14 5.08
C LEU A 105 7.40 -6.87 6.24
N GLY A 106 7.09 -8.16 6.10
CA GLY A 106 6.36 -8.91 7.12
C GLY A 106 5.06 -8.19 7.54
N ALA A 107 4.95 -7.84 8.83
CA ALA A 107 3.81 -7.11 9.39
C ALA A 107 3.69 -5.65 8.91
N LEU A 108 4.77 -5.05 8.41
CA LEU A 108 4.80 -3.69 7.84
C LEU A 108 4.31 -3.62 6.39
N ARG A 109 3.89 -4.76 5.80
CA ARG A 109 3.33 -4.78 4.45
C ARG A 109 2.18 -3.76 4.36
N PRO A 110 2.02 -2.99 3.26
CA PRO A 110 0.96 -1.99 3.15
C PRO A 110 -0.41 -2.60 3.39
N ARG A 111 -1.37 -1.78 3.84
CA ARG A 111 -2.72 -2.26 4.17
C ARG A 111 -3.39 -2.99 3.01
N ALA A 112 -3.21 -2.53 1.77
CA ALA A 112 -3.67 -3.24 0.57
C ALA A 112 -3.07 -4.66 0.42
N CYS A 113 -1.82 -4.88 0.83
CA CYS A 113 -1.22 -6.21 0.88
C CYS A 113 -1.65 -7.02 2.11
N GLN A 114 -2.00 -6.35 3.21
CA GLN A 114 -2.55 -7.00 4.39
C GLN A 114 -3.95 -7.52 4.14
N SER A 115 -4.78 -6.78 3.40
CA SER A 115 -6.17 -7.15 3.12
C SER A 115 -6.29 -8.20 2.02
N TYR A 116 -5.34 -8.26 1.09
CA TYR A 116 -5.36 -9.23 -0.01
C TYR A 116 -5.64 -10.68 0.47
N PRO A 117 -6.60 -11.40 -0.13
CA PRO A 117 -7.37 -11.07 -1.33
C PRO A 117 -8.69 -10.33 -1.09
N ALA A 118 -8.99 -9.95 0.15
CA ALA A 118 -10.24 -9.31 0.51
C ALA A 118 -10.30 -7.86 0.01
N LEU A 119 -11.46 -7.46 -0.51
CA LEU A 119 -11.80 -6.08 -0.83
C LEU A 119 -13.25 -5.80 -0.47
N LEU A 120 -13.57 -4.54 -0.17
CA LEU A 120 -14.92 -4.08 0.08
C LEU A 120 -15.41 -3.30 -1.15
N LEU A 121 -16.49 -3.76 -1.79
CA LEU A 121 -17.14 -3.08 -2.90
C LEU A 121 -18.58 -2.76 -2.49
N ASP A 122 -18.93 -1.48 -2.46
CA ASP A 122 -20.26 -1.01 -2.07
C ASP A 122 -20.74 -1.61 -0.72
N GLY A 123 -19.81 -1.73 0.24
CA GLY A 123 -20.07 -2.31 1.56
C GLY A 123 -20.13 -3.84 1.60
N VAL A 124 -19.91 -4.52 0.47
CA VAL A 124 -19.92 -5.98 0.36
C VAL A 124 -18.49 -6.52 0.31
N LEU A 125 -18.21 -7.49 1.17
CA LEU A 125 -16.93 -8.20 1.18
C LEU A 125 -16.82 -9.12 -0.04
N CYS A 126 -15.78 -8.88 -0.82
CA CYS A 126 -15.48 -9.55 -2.08
C CYS A 126 -14.06 -10.14 -2.06
N VAL A 127 -13.78 -11.03 -3.00
CA VAL A 127 -12.48 -11.70 -3.13
C VAL A 127 -11.87 -11.41 -4.50
N ASP A 128 -10.67 -10.84 -4.52
CA ASP A 128 -9.88 -10.71 -5.74
C ASP A 128 -9.19 -12.04 -6.06
N GLY A 129 -9.79 -12.75 -7.00
CA GLY A 129 -9.24 -13.99 -7.54
C GLY A 129 -8.20 -13.81 -8.66
N ALA A 130 -7.99 -12.60 -9.18
CA ALA A 130 -7.19 -12.40 -10.40
C ALA A 130 -5.71 -12.11 -10.12
N SER A 131 -5.39 -11.51 -8.96
CA SER A 131 -4.04 -11.01 -8.70
C SER A 131 -2.98 -12.06 -8.31
N CYS A 132 -3.35 -13.22 -7.75
CA CYS A 132 -2.41 -14.33 -7.50
C CYS A 132 -2.89 -15.61 -8.19
N THR A 133 -2.08 -16.14 -9.09
CA THR A 133 -2.30 -17.43 -9.77
C THR A 133 -2.04 -18.64 -8.87
N CYS A 134 -1.40 -18.40 -7.72
CA CYS A 134 -0.92 -19.42 -6.79
C CYS A 134 -2.04 -20.23 -6.12
N ARG A 135 -3.23 -19.65 -6.00
CA ARG A 135 -4.42 -20.26 -5.42
C ARG A 135 -5.64 -19.50 -5.91
N ARG A 136 -6.73 -20.23 -6.14
CA ARG A 136 -8.06 -19.64 -6.27
C ARG A 136 -8.62 -19.38 -4.88
N TRP A 137 -8.80 -18.10 -4.53
CA TRP A 137 -9.39 -17.68 -3.27
C TRP A 137 -10.92 -17.73 -3.33
N SER A 138 -11.53 -17.99 -2.19
CA SER A 138 -12.98 -17.95 -1.98
C SER A 138 -13.30 -17.26 -0.65
N LEU A 139 -14.55 -16.84 -0.47
CA LEU A 139 -14.99 -16.27 0.82
C LEU A 139 -14.85 -17.27 1.98
N ALA A 140 -14.85 -18.58 1.70
CA ALA A 140 -14.65 -19.60 2.72
C ALA A 140 -13.20 -19.66 3.25
N ASP A 141 -12.24 -19.07 2.53
CA ASP A 141 -10.84 -18.95 2.97
C ASP A 141 -10.62 -17.72 3.88
N LEU A 142 -11.65 -16.90 4.07
CA LEU A 142 -11.59 -15.61 4.77
C LEU A 142 -12.33 -15.66 6.12
N ASP A 143 -11.73 -15.01 7.11
CA ASP A 143 -12.40 -14.68 8.37
C ASP A 143 -13.14 -13.35 8.17
N GLN A 144 -14.44 -13.43 7.88
CA GLN A 144 -15.20 -12.27 7.40
C GLN A 144 -15.16 -11.09 8.38
N ASP A 145 -15.30 -11.34 9.68
CA ASP A 145 -15.29 -10.27 10.69
C ASP A 145 -13.93 -9.57 10.73
N ARG A 146 -12.84 -10.35 10.67
CA ARG A 146 -11.49 -9.80 10.62
C ARG A 146 -11.21 -9.05 9.32
N GLU A 147 -11.69 -9.57 8.19
CA GLU A 147 -11.52 -8.92 6.89
C GLU A 147 -12.30 -7.62 6.79
N LEU A 148 -13.52 -7.58 7.34
CA LEU A 148 -14.32 -6.35 7.43
C LEU A 148 -13.60 -5.31 8.30
N ALA A 149 -13.14 -5.68 9.49
CA ALA A 149 -12.40 -4.76 10.36
C ALA A 149 -11.12 -4.20 9.69
N LEU A 150 -10.41 -5.05 8.94
CA LEU A 150 -9.22 -4.64 8.21
C LEU A 150 -9.56 -3.72 7.02
N ALA A 151 -10.65 -3.99 6.31
CA ALA A 151 -11.13 -3.16 5.22
C ALA A 151 -11.63 -1.80 5.72
N GLU A 152 -12.36 -1.75 6.83
CA GLU A 152 -12.78 -0.50 7.49
C GLU A 152 -11.58 0.34 7.92
N THR A 153 -10.56 -0.29 8.51
CA THR A 153 -9.31 0.37 8.85
C THR A 153 -8.64 0.94 7.59
N PHE A 154 -8.59 0.16 6.51
CA PHE A 154 -8.01 0.62 5.25
C PHE A 154 -8.77 1.82 4.67
N LEU A 155 -10.09 1.81 4.69
CA LEU A 155 -10.92 2.93 4.22
C LEU A 155 -10.70 4.19 5.06
N ALA A 156 -10.58 4.06 6.38
CA ALA A 156 -10.26 5.18 7.26
C ALA A 156 -8.87 5.76 6.93
N GLU A 157 -7.86 4.92 6.75
CA GLU A 157 -6.50 5.35 6.36
C GLU A 157 -6.47 5.99 4.97
N ALA A 158 -7.27 5.48 4.03
CA ALA A 158 -7.40 6.05 2.69
C ALA A 158 -8.10 7.41 2.70
N ALA A 159 -9.16 7.58 3.50
CA ALA A 159 -9.84 8.86 3.67
C ALA A 159 -8.91 9.91 4.29
N GLU A 160 -8.18 9.53 5.35
CA GLU A 160 -7.18 10.41 5.96
C GLU A 160 -6.11 10.86 4.95
N TYR A 161 -5.64 9.92 4.13
CA TYR A 161 -4.65 10.22 3.09
C TYR A 161 -5.22 11.14 2.00
N ALA A 162 -6.47 10.94 1.60
CA ALA A 162 -7.16 11.81 0.64
C ALA A 162 -7.24 13.25 1.14
N ASP A 163 -7.54 13.47 2.43
CA ASP A 163 -7.57 14.81 3.02
C ASP A 163 -6.19 15.50 2.96
N ILE A 164 -5.11 14.76 3.24
CA ILE A 164 -3.74 15.29 3.16
C ILE A 164 -3.38 15.61 1.70
N ALA A 165 -3.70 14.72 0.75
CA ALA A 165 -3.45 14.95 -0.67
C ALA A 165 -4.24 16.17 -1.18
N ALA A 166 -5.48 16.35 -0.74
CA ALA A 166 -6.30 17.52 -1.05
C ALA A 166 -5.67 18.81 -0.52
N ALA A 167 -5.17 18.80 0.73
CA ALA A 167 -4.48 19.95 1.31
C ALA A 167 -3.20 20.31 0.54
N TRP A 168 -2.40 19.31 0.14
CA TRP A 168 -1.25 19.52 -0.74
C TRP A 168 -1.64 20.18 -2.07
N ASN A 169 -2.66 19.64 -2.74
CA ASN A 169 -3.14 20.16 -4.02
C ASN A 169 -3.64 21.60 -3.90
N ALA A 170 -4.39 21.91 -2.83
CA ALA A 170 -4.89 23.26 -2.57
C ALA A 170 -3.77 24.28 -2.34
N ALA A 171 -2.58 23.84 -1.89
CA ALA A 171 -1.42 24.70 -1.72
C ALA A 171 -0.68 25.04 -3.04
N LEU A 172 -1.03 24.41 -4.16
CA LEU A 172 -0.49 24.70 -5.49
C LEU A 172 -1.25 25.90 -6.09
N LYS A 173 -0.62 27.07 -6.07
CA LYS A 173 -1.23 28.32 -6.59
C LYS A 173 -0.85 28.54 -8.05
N PRO A 174 -1.71 29.13 -8.89
CA PRO A 174 -1.31 29.58 -10.22
C PRO A 174 -0.04 30.43 -10.16
N GLY A 175 0.97 30.09 -10.95
CA GLY A 175 2.28 30.76 -10.96
C GLY A 175 3.28 30.25 -9.92
N SER A 176 2.91 29.32 -9.02
CA SER A 176 3.92 28.54 -8.30
C SER A 176 4.60 27.58 -9.28
N GLY A 177 5.93 27.48 -9.22
CA GLY A 177 6.67 26.50 -10.00
C GLY A 177 6.24 25.06 -9.71
N GLU A 178 6.66 24.14 -10.58
CA GLU A 178 6.46 22.70 -10.37
C GLU A 178 7.17 22.26 -9.08
N ARG A 179 6.48 21.46 -8.27
CA ARG A 179 7.04 20.79 -7.11
C ARG A 179 7.46 19.38 -7.50
N SER A 180 8.47 18.87 -6.84
CA SER A 180 8.96 17.52 -7.04
C SER A 180 8.17 16.49 -6.24
N TYR A 181 8.20 15.25 -6.71
CA TYR A 181 7.70 14.10 -5.95
C TYR A 181 8.36 13.95 -4.57
N VAL A 182 9.65 14.26 -4.48
CA VAL A 182 10.40 14.22 -3.21
C VAL A 182 9.82 15.21 -2.20
N GLU A 183 9.42 16.41 -2.63
CA GLU A 183 8.75 17.38 -1.77
C GLU A 183 7.39 16.88 -1.28
N PHE A 184 6.60 16.23 -2.14
CA PHE A 184 5.34 15.62 -1.73
C PHE A 184 5.56 14.51 -0.68
N CYS A 185 6.52 13.62 -0.91
CA CYS A 185 6.88 12.58 0.06
C CYS A 185 7.30 13.15 1.42
N ARG A 186 8.10 14.24 1.44
CA ARG A 186 8.48 14.93 2.68
C ARG A 186 7.28 15.55 3.37
N TYR A 187 6.40 16.20 2.61
CA TYR A 187 5.16 16.77 3.13
C TYR A 187 4.32 15.70 3.85
N LEU A 188 4.09 14.56 3.20
CA LEU A 188 3.35 13.45 3.80
C LEU A 188 4.00 12.96 5.10
N VAL A 189 5.31 12.69 5.11
CA VAL A 189 6.00 12.22 6.33
C VAL A 189 5.83 13.23 7.48
N THR A 190 6.00 14.52 7.21
CA THR A 190 5.82 15.58 8.22
C THR A 190 4.38 15.59 8.76
N GLU A 191 3.37 15.48 7.89
CA GLU A 191 1.96 15.45 8.33
C GLU A 191 1.67 14.24 9.23
N TYR A 192 2.19 13.06 8.89
CA TYR A 192 2.02 11.87 9.73
C TYR A 192 2.86 11.94 11.02
N ASP A 193 4.05 12.53 11.01
CA ASP A 193 4.82 12.81 12.22
C ASP A 193 4.08 13.77 13.17
N HIS A 194 3.43 14.80 12.65
CA HIS A 194 2.61 15.71 13.46
C HIS A 194 1.41 14.99 14.11
N ARG A 195 0.79 14.06 13.39
CA ARG A 195 -0.41 13.32 13.87
C ARG A 195 -0.07 12.18 14.82
N TYR A 196 1.04 11.48 14.55
CA TYR A 196 1.35 10.19 15.19
C TYR A 196 2.75 10.13 15.83
N GLY A 197 3.66 11.04 15.52
CA GLY A 197 5.06 11.02 15.98
C GLY A 197 5.25 11.20 17.50
N GLY A 198 4.20 11.62 18.21
CA GLY A 198 4.17 11.69 19.69
C GLY A 198 3.55 10.47 20.38
N ARG A 199 3.10 9.46 19.63
CA ARG A 199 2.54 8.22 20.21
C ARG A 199 3.62 7.12 20.16
N PRO A 200 4.02 6.54 21.31
CA PRO A 200 4.93 5.41 21.34
C PRO A 200 4.32 4.18 20.65
#